data_AF-A0AB34ICV5-F1
#
_entry.id   AF-A0AB34ICV5-F1
#
_cell.length_a   1.000
_cell.length_b   1.000
_cell.length_c   1.000
_cell.angle_alpha   90.00
_cell.angle_beta   90.00
_cell.angle_gamma   90.00
#
_symmetry.space_group_name_H-M   'P 1'
#
loop_
_entity.id
_entity.type
_entity.pdbx_description
1 polymer ?
#
loop_
_entity_poly.entity_id
_entity_poly.type
_entity_poly.pdbx_seq_one_letter_code
_entity_poly.pdbx_strand_id
1 'polypeptide(L)'
;MSQRRAPGDHEEELLELQRRFNALSEQKRTAEGALLTKEIGVPDDGRSQRQQMAELATSAEIPKLDEQIVDLRRKHDRLHDSNHRKRQELNILADKLKDLHSTKYSDGETPQQRLRDAEMKLEETAARYDEEYRTKMTYEQVIKRLKNEQLGFPAEVKALEQTLAQKEADYEQLLLMSHDANQSKEHAKGELSKFEALVSEERKLREKELQERRVVLQKKQQLATELDKTERERRMTLQDQQSKVGEDSARQQMAQTEKLIVEEQKKIAAYEAAFQQIKEATGVADVNEVIQRFLSQEETHQNLLAMTRESQDKIDELRAALEAERQKVLEAQYSLAQIEGRDDEPPDRASNAAARQALERSRARWKKLFATMVNCKSAVQHILDVLEPLRADDEVIAPLTDETLLTHLQHVERKLQRIAAAFFDDEERHAELMLTSKDAMPKAALMRQQQAANAAASSMRDLEKSGREEDSAEDEFAEDVEEDVLDREALKKQARSIVDKGAKKKKLAKKKARPRVEEGDEKKPNGQTSTAFGTFA
;
A
#
# COMPACT_ATOMS: atom_id res chain seq x y z
N MET A 1 -29.51 -61.37 63.46
CA MET A 1 -28.33 -61.90 64.18
C MET A 1 -27.38 -62.49 63.15
N SER A 2 -26.17 -61.97 63.01
CA SER A 2 -25.17 -62.50 62.08
C SER A 2 -23.96 -62.98 62.89
N GLN A 3 -23.70 -64.28 62.89
CA GLN A 3 -22.48 -64.84 63.47
C GLN A 3 -21.34 -64.64 62.48
N ARG A 4 -20.31 -63.90 62.90
CA ARG A 4 -19.05 -63.81 62.15
C ARG A 4 -18.33 -65.16 62.28
N ARG A 5 -18.09 -65.87 61.17
CA ARG A 5 -17.07 -66.93 61.14
C ARG A 5 -15.69 -66.30 61.38
N ALA A 6 -14.85 -66.98 62.15
CA ALA A 6 -13.51 -66.52 62.46
C ALA A 6 -12.53 -66.93 61.34
N PRO A 7 -11.45 -66.17 61.08
CA PRO A 7 -10.51 -66.47 60.00
C PRO A 7 -9.67 -67.75 60.20
N GLY A 8 -9.81 -68.46 61.34
CA GLY A 8 -9.10 -69.71 61.60
C GLY A 8 -9.71 -70.95 60.93
N ASP A 9 -11.03 -70.95 60.67
CA ASP A 9 -11.75 -72.13 60.13
C ASP A 9 -11.18 -72.63 58.78
N HIS A 10 -10.62 -71.71 57.98
CA HIS A 10 -10.09 -72.02 56.65
C HIS A 10 -8.69 -72.67 56.67
N GLU A 11 -7.88 -72.46 57.71
CA GLU A 11 -6.59 -73.14 57.85
C GLU A 11 -6.77 -74.58 58.32
N GLU A 12 -7.76 -74.85 59.20
CA GLU A 12 -8.12 -76.21 59.62
C GLU A 12 -8.71 -77.02 58.45
N GLU A 13 -9.62 -76.45 57.66
CA GLU A 13 -10.17 -77.08 56.44
C GLU A 13 -9.05 -77.46 55.44
N LEU A 14 -8.03 -76.61 55.27
CA LEU A 14 -6.91 -76.87 54.37
C LEU A 14 -6.00 -78.02 54.88
N LEU A 15 -5.73 -78.06 56.18
CA LEU A 15 -4.97 -79.14 56.82
C LEU A 15 -5.71 -80.49 56.78
N GLU A 16 -7.04 -80.50 56.92
CA GLU A 16 -7.83 -81.73 56.80
C GLU A 16 -7.83 -82.26 55.36
N LEU A 17 -7.95 -81.37 54.36
CA LEU A 17 -7.83 -81.73 52.94
C LEU A 17 -6.44 -82.30 52.63
N GLN A 18 -5.37 -81.71 53.15
CA GLN A 18 -4.01 -82.21 52.96
C GLN A 18 -3.78 -83.58 53.63
N ARG A 19 -4.38 -83.84 54.79
CA ARG A 19 -4.39 -85.19 55.41
C ARG A 19 -5.13 -86.21 54.54
N ARG A 20 -6.31 -85.88 54.02
CA ARG A 20 -7.09 -86.78 53.16
C ARG A 20 -6.36 -87.09 51.84
N PHE A 21 -5.68 -86.11 51.25
CA PHE A 21 -4.87 -86.30 50.05
C PHE A 21 -3.71 -87.28 50.27
N ASN A 22 -2.98 -87.12 51.39
CA ASN A 22 -1.88 -88.03 51.73
C ASN A 22 -2.36 -89.48 51.93
N ALA A 23 -3.46 -89.67 52.67
CA ALA A 23 -4.05 -91.00 52.89
C ALA A 23 -4.48 -91.68 51.58
N LEU A 24 -5.09 -90.95 50.65
CA LEU A 24 -5.44 -91.46 49.31
C LEU A 24 -4.20 -91.82 48.48
N SER A 25 -3.08 -91.10 48.63
CA SER A 25 -1.82 -91.41 47.94
C SER A 25 -1.18 -92.72 48.42
N GLU A 26 -1.26 -93.01 49.73
CA GLU A 26 -0.78 -94.26 50.33
C GLU A 26 -1.67 -95.45 49.95
N GLN A 27 -2.98 -95.23 49.87
CA GLN A 27 -3.93 -96.25 49.40
C GLN A 27 -3.71 -96.62 47.93
N LYS A 28 -3.30 -95.65 47.08
CA LYS A 28 -2.94 -95.95 45.68
C LYS A 28 -1.62 -96.72 45.57
N ARG A 29 -0.59 -96.34 46.33
CA ARG A 29 0.72 -97.03 46.34
C ARG A 29 0.63 -98.48 46.83
N THR A 30 -0.28 -98.78 47.75
CA THR A 30 -0.50 -100.14 48.26
C THR A 30 -1.33 -101.02 47.31
N ALA A 31 -2.16 -100.43 46.45
CA ALA A 31 -2.96 -101.17 45.47
C ALA A 31 -2.18 -101.56 44.19
N GLU A 32 -1.25 -100.72 43.72
CA GLU A 32 -0.49 -100.97 42.48
C GLU A 32 0.68 -101.96 42.65
N GLY A 33 1.08 -102.29 43.89
CA GLY A 33 2.27 -103.11 44.20
C GLY A 33 2.08 -104.64 44.26
N ALA A 34 0.86 -105.17 44.11
CA ALA A 34 0.53 -106.53 44.54
C ALA A 34 0.17 -107.54 43.42
N LEU A 35 0.23 -107.18 42.13
CA LEU A 35 -0.31 -108.02 41.04
C LEU A 35 0.56 -108.12 39.77
N LEU A 36 1.88 -108.25 39.92
CA LEU A 36 2.82 -108.46 38.82
C LEU A 36 3.95 -109.43 39.24
N THR A 37 3.74 -110.75 39.04
CA THR A 37 4.76 -111.77 38.68
C THR A 37 4.20 -113.20 38.83
N LYS A 38 3.92 -113.86 37.71
CA LYS A 38 4.22 -115.30 37.56
C LYS A 38 4.33 -115.66 36.08
N GLU A 39 5.28 -116.54 35.80
CA GLU A 39 5.97 -116.57 34.50
C GLU A 39 5.44 -117.64 33.54
N ILE A 40 5.94 -117.55 32.31
CA ILE A 40 5.60 -118.36 31.14
C ILE A 40 6.33 -119.71 31.19
N GLY A 41 5.66 -120.79 30.76
CA GLY A 41 6.27 -122.11 30.56
C GLY A 41 5.58 -122.90 29.44
N VAL A 42 6.32 -123.15 28.36
CA VAL A 42 5.99 -123.96 27.16
C VAL A 42 7.29 -124.73 26.87
N PRO A 43 7.31 -126.07 26.63
CA PRO A 43 6.64 -126.77 25.51
C PRO A 43 5.78 -127.97 26.01
N ASP A 44 5.46 -129.08 25.30
CA ASP A 44 6.06 -129.71 24.11
C ASP A 44 5.15 -130.68 23.32
N ASP A 45 5.71 -131.23 22.24
CA ASP A 45 5.18 -132.13 21.21
C ASP A 45 4.32 -133.35 21.62
N GLY A 46 3.30 -133.67 20.80
CA GLY A 46 2.50 -134.90 20.96
C GLY A 46 1.39 -135.12 19.92
N ARG A 47 1.76 -135.41 18.66
CA ARG A 47 0.84 -135.54 17.50
C ARG A 47 -0.43 -136.37 17.78
N SER A 48 -1.59 -135.79 17.48
CA SER A 48 -2.81 -136.54 17.15
C SER A 48 -3.77 -135.72 16.29
N GLN A 49 -4.51 -136.38 15.39
CA GLN A 49 -5.47 -135.77 14.45
C GLN A 49 -6.65 -135.01 15.13
N ARG A 50 -6.69 -134.98 16.47
CA ARG A 50 -7.57 -134.11 17.27
C ARG A 50 -7.09 -132.67 17.37
N GLN A 51 -5.79 -132.38 17.29
CA GLN A 51 -5.26 -131.03 17.49
C GLN A 51 -5.57 -130.09 16.32
N GLN A 52 -5.58 -130.57 15.07
CA GLN A 52 -6.01 -129.73 13.92
C GLN A 52 -7.49 -129.32 14.02
N MET A 53 -8.36 -130.20 14.54
CA MET A 53 -9.76 -129.85 14.85
C MET A 53 -9.87 -128.88 16.04
N ALA A 54 -8.96 -128.97 17.03
CA ALA A 54 -8.93 -128.07 18.18
C ALA A 54 -8.37 -126.69 17.83
N GLU A 55 -7.31 -126.59 17.01
CA GLU A 55 -6.77 -125.33 16.49
C GLU A 55 -7.76 -124.64 15.54
N LEU A 56 -8.51 -125.40 14.72
CA LEU A 56 -9.63 -124.84 13.94
C LEU A 56 -10.78 -124.35 14.84
N ALA A 57 -11.04 -125.02 15.97
CA ALA A 57 -12.05 -124.59 16.93
C ALA A 57 -11.63 -123.33 17.69
N THR A 58 -10.40 -123.27 18.23
CA THR A 58 -9.88 -122.08 18.92
C THR A 58 -9.66 -120.92 17.95
N SER A 59 -9.20 -121.17 16.73
CA SER A 59 -9.15 -120.18 15.64
C SER A 59 -10.52 -119.67 15.22
N ALA A 60 -11.61 -120.38 15.51
CA ALA A 60 -12.99 -119.94 15.30
C ALA A 60 -13.64 -119.31 16.55
N GLU A 61 -12.98 -119.37 17.71
CA GLU A 61 -13.40 -118.73 18.97
C GLU A 61 -12.70 -117.39 19.19
N ILE A 62 -11.42 -117.26 18.83
CA ILE A 62 -10.68 -115.98 18.83
C ILE A 62 -11.45 -114.86 18.11
N PRO A 63 -11.92 -115.01 16.85
CA PRO A 63 -12.68 -113.93 16.18
C PRO A 63 -14.02 -113.60 16.86
N LYS A 64 -14.64 -114.55 17.57
CA LYS A 64 -15.87 -114.29 18.35
C LYS A 64 -15.56 -113.50 19.63
N LEU A 65 -14.42 -113.77 20.26
CA LEU A 65 -13.94 -112.99 21.41
C LEU A 65 -13.51 -111.60 20.97
N ASP A 66 -12.85 -111.45 19.81
CA ASP A 66 -12.54 -110.14 19.22
C ASP A 66 -13.81 -109.36 18.86
N GLU A 67 -14.83 -110.00 18.29
CA GLU A 67 -16.13 -109.38 18.03
C GLU A 67 -16.81 -108.92 19.33
N GLN A 68 -16.77 -109.74 20.39
CA GLN A 68 -17.24 -109.36 21.72
C GLN A 68 -16.43 -108.20 22.33
N ILE A 69 -15.11 -108.17 22.15
CA ILE A 69 -14.24 -107.07 22.60
C ILE A 69 -14.56 -105.78 21.84
N VAL A 70 -14.77 -105.85 20.52
CA VAL A 70 -15.18 -104.72 19.69
C VAL A 70 -16.54 -104.19 20.14
N ASP A 71 -17.50 -105.07 20.43
CA ASP A 71 -18.81 -104.66 20.94
C ASP A 71 -18.79 -104.14 22.38
N LEU A 72 -17.91 -104.65 23.24
CA LEU A 72 -17.68 -104.10 24.58
C LEU A 72 -17.01 -102.74 24.51
N ARG A 73 -16.03 -102.53 23.61
CA ARG A 73 -15.44 -101.20 23.34
C ARG A 73 -16.50 -100.23 22.82
N ARG A 74 -17.28 -100.60 21.80
CA ARG A 74 -18.41 -99.79 21.30
C ARG A 74 -19.43 -99.44 22.39
N LYS A 75 -19.74 -100.37 23.32
CA LYS A 75 -20.61 -100.10 24.47
C LYS A 75 -19.95 -99.16 25.47
N HIS A 76 -18.66 -99.36 25.78
CA HIS A 76 -17.88 -98.47 26.63
C HIS A 76 -17.84 -97.05 26.07
N ASP A 77 -17.52 -96.88 24.79
CA ASP A 77 -17.40 -95.57 24.14
C ASP A 77 -18.75 -94.84 24.12
N ARG A 78 -19.84 -95.53 23.80
CA ARG A 78 -21.21 -94.98 23.91
C ARG A 78 -21.55 -94.54 25.34
N LEU A 79 -21.16 -95.30 26.36
CA LEU A 79 -21.39 -94.96 27.76
C LEU A 79 -20.49 -93.81 28.22
N HIS A 80 -19.24 -93.77 27.77
CA HIS A 80 -18.28 -92.72 28.02
C HIS A 80 -18.77 -91.39 27.44
N ASP A 81 -19.20 -91.37 26.17
CA ASP A 81 -19.78 -90.19 25.52
C ASP A 81 -21.06 -89.72 26.23
N SER A 82 -21.93 -90.63 26.64
CA SER A 82 -23.14 -90.31 27.41
C SER A 82 -22.80 -89.71 28.78
N ASN A 83 -21.79 -90.24 29.47
CA ASN A 83 -21.31 -89.69 30.75
C ASN A 83 -20.65 -88.31 30.55
N HIS A 84 -19.87 -88.15 29.49
CA HIS A 84 -19.21 -86.88 29.14
C HIS A 84 -20.23 -85.79 28.85
N ARG A 85 -21.27 -86.06 28.05
CA ARG A 85 -22.39 -85.13 27.80
C ARG A 85 -23.09 -84.72 29.09
N LYS A 86 -23.45 -85.69 29.96
CA LYS A 86 -24.07 -85.40 31.26
C LYS A 86 -23.18 -84.58 32.20
N ARG A 87 -21.85 -84.77 32.15
CA ARG A 87 -20.90 -83.92 32.90
C ARG A 87 -20.84 -82.50 32.34
N GLN A 88 -20.86 -82.33 31.02
CA GLN A 88 -20.95 -81.00 30.40
C GLN A 88 -22.26 -80.30 30.78
N GLU A 89 -23.39 -81.00 30.73
CA GLU A 89 -24.71 -80.48 31.16
C GLU A 89 -24.70 -80.06 32.64
N LEU A 90 -24.12 -80.88 33.52
CA LEU A 90 -23.98 -80.55 34.95
C LEU A 90 -23.07 -79.33 35.19
N ASN A 91 -21.98 -79.18 34.45
CA ASN A 91 -21.13 -77.99 34.54
C ASN A 91 -21.88 -76.74 34.09
N ILE A 92 -22.60 -76.80 32.97
CA ILE A 92 -23.44 -75.70 32.47
C ILE A 92 -24.53 -75.33 33.49
N LEU A 93 -25.15 -76.32 34.15
CA LEU A 93 -26.12 -76.06 35.23
C LEU A 93 -25.45 -75.45 36.46
N ALA A 94 -24.26 -75.92 36.85
CA ALA A 94 -23.53 -75.40 38.00
C ALA A 94 -23.10 -73.94 37.80
N ASP A 95 -22.65 -73.57 36.60
CA ASP A 95 -22.29 -72.19 36.28
C ASP A 95 -23.52 -71.28 36.24
N LYS A 96 -24.64 -71.71 35.62
CA LYS A 96 -25.93 -71.00 35.73
C LYS A 96 -26.40 -70.81 37.17
N LEU A 97 -26.15 -71.79 38.04
CA LEU A 97 -26.49 -71.71 39.46
C LEU A 97 -25.58 -70.70 40.19
N LYS A 98 -24.28 -70.63 39.86
CA LYS A 98 -23.38 -69.58 40.35
C LYS A 98 -23.82 -68.19 39.89
N ASP A 99 -24.18 -68.04 38.61
CA ASP A 99 -24.67 -66.76 38.06
C ASP A 99 -25.92 -66.29 38.81
N LEU A 100 -26.90 -67.19 38.98
CA LEU A 100 -28.12 -66.93 39.77
C LEU A 100 -27.83 -66.60 41.24
N HIS A 101 -26.78 -67.19 41.82
CA HIS A 101 -26.35 -66.90 43.19
C HIS A 101 -25.54 -65.59 43.31
N SER A 102 -24.89 -65.17 42.21
CA SER A 102 -24.25 -63.86 42.07
C SER A 102 -25.28 -62.74 41.88
N THR A 103 -26.40 -63.03 41.23
CA THR A 103 -27.53 -62.09 41.10
C THR A 103 -28.40 -62.00 42.36
N LYS A 104 -27.79 -62.08 43.55
CA LYS A 104 -28.48 -61.70 44.79
C LYS A 104 -28.68 -60.19 44.80
N TYR A 105 -29.95 -59.80 44.79
CA TYR A 105 -30.42 -58.42 44.86
C TYR A 105 -29.66 -57.61 45.93
N SER A 106 -28.90 -56.60 45.49
CA SER A 106 -28.14 -55.71 46.37
C SER A 106 -29.02 -54.53 46.81
N ASP A 107 -29.36 -54.50 48.10
CA ASP A 107 -30.29 -53.54 48.74
C ASP A 107 -29.72 -52.11 48.91
N GLY A 108 -28.74 -51.72 48.07
CA GLY A 108 -27.94 -50.51 48.24
C GLY A 108 -28.51 -49.24 47.60
N GLU A 109 -29.26 -49.39 46.51
CA GLU A 109 -29.91 -48.27 45.81
C GLU A 109 -31.29 -48.73 45.34
N THR A 110 -32.31 -48.41 46.12
CA THR A 110 -33.69 -48.60 45.67
C THR A 110 -33.95 -47.72 44.45
N PRO A 111 -34.69 -48.18 43.41
CA PRO A 111 -34.96 -47.37 42.23
C PRO A 111 -35.68 -46.04 42.57
N GLN A 112 -36.37 -45.98 43.71
CA GLN A 112 -36.98 -44.78 44.28
C GLN A 112 -35.94 -43.74 44.76
N GLN A 113 -34.77 -44.15 45.26
CA GLN A 113 -33.69 -43.22 45.61
C GLN A 113 -33.07 -42.62 44.34
N ARG A 114 -32.77 -43.44 43.33
CA ARG A 114 -32.25 -42.97 42.04
C ARG A 114 -33.21 -42.00 41.35
N LEU A 115 -34.53 -42.24 41.47
CA LEU A 115 -35.55 -41.34 40.96
C LEU A 115 -35.49 -39.98 41.66
N ARG A 116 -35.44 -39.95 43.01
CA ARG A 116 -35.31 -38.71 43.79
C ARG A 116 -34.02 -37.95 43.48
N ASP A 117 -32.90 -38.64 43.33
CA ASP A 117 -31.62 -38.03 42.97
C ASP A 117 -31.65 -37.44 41.54
N ALA A 118 -32.43 -38.04 40.63
CA ALA A 118 -32.64 -37.51 39.28
C ALA A 118 -33.62 -36.32 39.29
N GLU A 119 -34.69 -36.38 40.08
CA GLU A 119 -35.64 -35.28 40.31
C GLU A 119 -34.93 -34.06 40.91
N MET A 120 -34.14 -34.23 41.97
CA MET A 120 -33.33 -33.16 42.58
C MET A 120 -32.34 -32.54 41.59
N LYS A 121 -31.65 -33.36 40.77
CA LYS A 121 -30.74 -32.84 39.73
C LYS A 121 -31.50 -32.08 38.64
N LEU A 122 -32.70 -32.54 38.27
CA LEU A 122 -33.54 -31.85 37.30
C LEU A 122 -33.97 -30.47 37.85
N GLU A 123 -34.44 -30.41 39.09
CA GLU A 123 -34.76 -29.15 39.79
C GLU A 123 -33.56 -28.22 39.89
N GLU A 124 -32.37 -28.73 40.23
CA GLU A 124 -31.13 -27.95 40.27
C GLU A 124 -30.77 -27.38 38.88
N THR A 125 -30.87 -28.18 37.82
CA THR A 125 -30.61 -27.70 36.45
C THR A 125 -31.65 -26.70 35.96
N ALA A 126 -32.92 -26.84 36.37
CA ALA A 126 -33.98 -25.89 36.06
C ALA A 126 -33.77 -24.54 36.77
N ALA A 127 -33.42 -24.56 38.07
CA ALA A 127 -33.09 -23.35 38.82
C ALA A 127 -31.89 -22.60 38.22
N ARG A 128 -30.84 -23.34 37.82
CA ARG A 128 -29.69 -22.77 37.09
C ARG A 128 -30.10 -22.17 35.74
N TYR A 129 -30.95 -22.86 34.97
CA TYR A 129 -31.46 -22.34 33.70
C TYR A 129 -32.24 -21.03 33.90
N ASP A 130 -33.09 -20.94 34.92
CA ASP A 130 -33.85 -19.72 35.23
C ASP A 130 -32.94 -18.56 35.66
N GLU A 131 -31.86 -18.83 36.39
CA GLU A 131 -30.85 -17.82 36.77
C GLU A 131 -30.07 -17.30 35.54
N GLU A 132 -29.58 -18.21 34.70
CA GLU A 132 -28.92 -17.88 33.43
C GLU A 132 -29.87 -17.13 32.48
N TYR A 133 -31.15 -17.51 32.45
CA TYR A 133 -32.17 -16.83 31.65
C TYR A 133 -32.41 -15.39 32.15
N ARG A 134 -32.48 -15.17 33.47
CA ARG A 134 -32.58 -13.81 34.04
C ARG A 134 -31.35 -12.97 33.70
N THR A 135 -30.15 -13.55 33.79
CA THR A 135 -28.89 -12.90 33.42
C THR A 135 -28.82 -12.57 31.92
N LYS A 136 -29.30 -13.47 31.06
CA LYS A 136 -29.47 -13.21 29.63
C LYS A 136 -30.43 -12.04 29.38
N MET A 137 -31.56 -11.98 30.09
CA MET A 137 -32.54 -10.89 29.95
C MET A 137 -31.96 -9.53 30.38
N THR A 138 -31.14 -9.45 31.42
CA THR A 138 -30.48 -8.19 31.80
C THR A 138 -29.42 -7.78 30.78
N TYR A 139 -28.61 -8.70 30.27
CA TYR A 139 -27.68 -8.39 29.16
C TYR A 139 -28.41 -7.95 27.89
N GLU A 140 -29.54 -8.58 27.53
CA GLU A 140 -30.36 -8.12 26.40
C GLU A 140 -30.90 -6.69 26.60
N GLN A 141 -31.26 -6.31 27.83
CA GLN A 141 -31.66 -4.92 28.14
C GLN A 141 -30.50 -3.95 28.00
N VAL A 142 -29.30 -4.30 28.49
CA VAL A 142 -28.08 -3.50 28.33
C VAL A 142 -27.74 -3.34 26.84
N ILE A 143 -27.80 -4.41 26.05
CA ILE A 143 -27.55 -4.38 24.60
C ILE A 143 -28.59 -3.49 23.89
N LYS A 144 -29.88 -3.57 24.25
CA LYS A 144 -30.93 -2.70 23.69
C LYS A 144 -30.66 -1.23 24.02
N ARG A 145 -30.25 -0.92 25.25
CA ARG A 145 -29.86 0.44 25.66
C ARG A 145 -28.65 0.95 24.89
N LEU A 146 -27.57 0.16 24.83
CA LEU A 146 -26.35 0.52 24.10
C LEU A 146 -26.59 0.73 22.61
N LYS A 147 -27.46 -0.07 21.97
CA LYS A 147 -27.88 0.14 20.57
C LYS A 147 -28.67 1.45 20.39
N ASN A 148 -29.52 1.81 21.34
CA ASN A 148 -30.24 3.08 21.30
C ASN A 148 -29.31 4.28 21.52
N GLU A 149 -28.34 4.19 22.43
CA GLU A 149 -27.30 5.22 22.63
C GLU A 149 -26.38 5.32 21.40
N GLN A 150 -26.00 4.20 20.78
CA GLN A 150 -25.23 4.15 19.53
C GLN A 150 -25.93 4.85 18.36
N LEU A 151 -27.27 4.83 18.30
CA LEU A 151 -28.04 5.58 17.31
C LEU A 151 -28.07 7.09 17.57
N GLY A 152 -27.77 7.54 18.80
CA GLY A 152 -27.68 8.95 19.18
C GLY A 152 -26.37 9.62 18.77
N PHE A 153 -25.22 8.93 18.95
CA PHE A 153 -23.91 9.52 18.70
C PHE A 153 -23.72 10.13 17.29
N PRO A 154 -24.22 9.58 16.18
CA PRO A 154 -24.12 10.23 14.87
C PRO A 154 -24.80 11.60 14.79
N ALA A 155 -25.88 11.81 15.55
CA ALA A 155 -26.55 13.10 15.62
C ALA A 155 -25.76 14.11 16.47
N GLU A 156 -25.17 13.67 17.56
CA GLU A 156 -24.29 14.48 18.42
C GLU A 156 -23.00 14.88 17.68
N VAL A 157 -22.35 13.92 17.01
CA VAL A 157 -21.16 14.17 16.16
C VAL A 157 -21.51 15.18 15.06
N LYS A 158 -22.61 15.00 14.34
CA LYS A 158 -23.04 15.94 13.31
C LYS A 158 -23.35 17.35 13.85
N ALA A 159 -23.89 17.45 15.06
CA ALA A 159 -24.09 18.75 15.72
C ALA A 159 -22.76 19.42 16.09
N LEU A 160 -21.77 18.64 16.55
CA LEU A 160 -20.41 19.13 16.81
C LEU A 160 -19.69 19.55 15.52
N GLU A 161 -19.78 18.77 14.45
CA GLU A 161 -19.24 19.12 13.12
C GLU A 161 -19.86 20.42 12.59
N GLN A 162 -21.17 20.62 12.76
CA GLN A 162 -21.84 21.87 12.39
C GLN A 162 -21.37 23.07 13.22
N THR A 163 -21.16 22.91 14.53
CA THR A 163 -20.64 24.01 15.36
C THR A 163 -19.16 24.29 15.07
N LEU A 164 -18.36 23.28 14.73
CA LEU A 164 -16.98 23.45 14.28
C LEU A 164 -16.92 24.24 12.97
N ALA A 165 -17.66 23.85 11.94
CA ALA A 165 -17.70 24.55 10.65
C ALA A 165 -18.19 26.01 10.78
N GLN A 166 -19.13 26.28 11.69
CA GLN A 166 -19.54 27.65 12.02
C GLN A 166 -18.40 28.44 12.68
N LYS A 167 -17.63 27.82 13.58
CA LYS A 167 -16.50 28.48 14.26
C LYS A 167 -15.30 28.69 13.34
N GLU A 168 -15.08 27.81 12.37
CA GLU A 168 -14.08 27.98 11.31
C GLU A 168 -14.46 29.17 10.41
N ALA A 169 -15.73 29.27 9.98
CA ALA A 169 -16.21 30.42 9.21
C ALA A 169 -16.15 31.75 10.01
N ASP A 170 -16.55 31.75 11.29
CA ASP A 170 -16.40 32.90 12.20
C ASP A 170 -14.92 33.33 12.31
N TYR A 171 -13.99 32.37 12.37
CA TYR A 171 -12.55 32.61 12.48
C TYR A 171 -11.96 33.16 11.19
N GLU A 172 -12.33 32.63 10.02
CA GLU A 172 -11.92 33.15 8.71
C GLU A 172 -12.41 34.60 8.52
N GLN A 173 -13.65 34.89 8.89
CA GLN A 173 -14.18 36.26 8.86
C GLN A 173 -13.40 37.19 9.80
N LEU A 174 -13.09 36.75 11.02
CA LEU A 174 -12.32 37.52 11.98
C LEU A 174 -10.87 37.76 11.50
N LEU A 175 -10.27 36.78 10.81
CA LEU A 175 -8.94 36.91 10.21
C LEU A 175 -8.93 37.94 9.08
N LEU A 176 -9.95 37.94 8.21
CA LEU A 176 -10.12 38.97 7.18
C LEU A 176 -10.29 40.37 7.80
N MET A 177 -11.18 40.51 8.79
CA MET A 177 -11.36 41.76 9.54
C MET A 177 -10.07 42.23 10.24
N SER A 178 -9.25 41.29 10.74
CA SER A 178 -7.94 41.60 11.32
C SER A 178 -6.95 42.09 10.26
N HIS A 179 -6.98 41.52 9.06
CA HIS A 179 -6.15 41.98 7.94
C HIS A 179 -6.56 43.40 7.51
N ASP A 180 -7.85 43.65 7.31
CA ASP A 180 -8.38 44.97 6.94
C ASP A 180 -8.07 46.03 8.01
N ALA A 181 -8.23 45.69 9.28
CA ALA A 181 -7.89 46.58 10.40
C ALA A 181 -6.38 46.90 10.44
N ASN A 182 -5.52 45.91 10.15
CA ASN A 182 -4.08 46.13 10.05
C ASN A 182 -3.72 46.98 8.81
N GLN A 183 -4.33 46.75 7.65
CA GLN A 183 -4.14 47.60 6.47
C GLN A 183 -4.52 49.06 6.74
N SER A 184 -5.69 49.28 7.35
CA SER A 184 -6.16 50.62 7.75
C SER A 184 -5.20 51.31 8.74
N LYS A 185 -4.68 50.55 9.72
CA LYS A 185 -3.68 51.03 10.67
C LYS A 185 -2.35 51.40 10.01
N GLU A 186 -1.82 50.58 9.09
CA GLU A 186 -0.59 50.90 8.37
C GLU A 186 -0.80 52.05 7.37
N HIS A 187 -1.99 52.20 6.76
CA HIS A 187 -2.35 53.39 5.99
C HIS A 187 -2.29 54.65 6.86
N ALA A 188 -2.98 54.67 8.01
CA ALA A 188 -3.01 55.80 8.92
C ALA A 188 -1.60 56.16 9.46
N LYS A 189 -0.76 55.16 9.75
CA LYS A 189 0.66 55.39 10.08
C LYS A 189 1.45 55.98 8.92
N GLY A 190 1.24 55.49 7.70
CA GLY A 190 1.90 55.99 6.50
C GLY A 190 1.53 57.44 6.20
N GLU A 191 0.26 57.82 6.41
CA GLU A 191 -0.18 59.21 6.35
C GLU A 191 0.43 60.06 7.47
N LEU A 192 0.41 59.58 8.72
CA LEU A 192 1.03 60.27 9.84
C LEU A 192 2.52 60.54 9.58
N SER A 193 3.27 59.54 9.12
CA SER A 193 4.69 59.68 8.80
C SER A 193 4.95 60.70 7.66
N LYS A 194 4.09 60.74 6.63
CA LYS A 194 4.14 61.79 5.59
C LYS A 194 3.87 63.17 6.17
N PHE A 195 2.87 63.32 7.05
CA PHE A 195 2.59 64.60 7.72
C PHE A 195 3.73 65.04 8.66
N GLU A 196 4.31 64.12 9.42
CA GLU A 196 5.49 64.39 10.25
C GLU A 196 6.70 64.83 9.41
N ALA A 197 6.96 64.17 8.28
CA ALA A 197 8.00 64.55 7.34
C ALA A 197 7.76 65.96 6.78
N LEU A 198 6.55 66.25 6.29
CA LEU A 198 6.14 67.58 5.80
C LEU A 198 6.32 68.68 6.85
N VAL A 199 5.87 68.45 8.08
CA VAL A 199 6.04 69.40 9.20
C VAL A 199 7.52 69.55 9.56
N SER A 200 8.34 68.51 9.46
CA SER A 200 9.78 68.58 9.71
C SER A 200 10.50 69.41 8.64
N GLU A 201 10.16 69.24 7.36
CA GLU A 201 10.72 70.05 6.27
C GLU A 201 10.23 71.48 6.33
N GLU A 202 8.95 71.73 6.64
CA GLU A 202 8.46 73.10 6.84
C GLU A 202 9.19 73.80 7.99
N ARG A 203 9.46 73.10 9.11
CA ARG A 203 10.28 73.63 10.20
C ARG A 203 11.71 73.95 9.74
N LYS A 204 12.36 73.05 8.99
CA LYS A 204 13.71 73.30 8.42
C LYS A 204 13.72 74.48 7.46
N LEU A 205 12.71 74.63 6.61
CA LEU A 205 12.58 75.75 5.66
C LEU A 205 12.38 77.08 6.41
N ARG A 206 11.44 77.13 7.36
CA ARG A 206 11.24 78.31 8.22
C ARG A 206 12.49 78.66 9.02
N GLU A 207 13.25 77.67 9.50
CA GLU A 207 14.52 77.90 10.17
C GLU A 207 15.59 78.46 9.22
N LYS A 208 15.75 77.90 8.02
CA LYS A 208 16.64 78.45 6.97
C LYS A 208 16.27 79.90 6.63
N GLU A 209 15.00 80.20 6.38
CA GLU A 209 14.54 81.57 6.14
C GLU A 209 14.87 82.52 7.31
N LEU A 210 14.70 82.07 8.55
CA LEU A 210 15.06 82.87 9.73
C LEU A 210 16.57 83.08 9.84
N GLN A 211 17.38 82.07 9.50
CA GLN A 211 18.85 82.18 9.45
C GLN A 211 19.29 83.14 8.33
N GLU A 212 18.72 83.04 7.13
CA GLU A 212 18.99 83.96 6.01
C GLU A 212 18.61 85.40 6.36
N ARG A 213 17.41 85.62 6.93
CA ARG A 213 16.98 86.96 7.40
C ARG A 213 17.92 87.50 8.49
N ARG A 214 18.39 86.66 9.42
CA ARG A 214 19.41 87.04 10.43
C ARG A 214 20.74 87.45 9.77
N VAL A 215 21.23 86.69 8.79
CA VAL A 215 22.46 87.01 8.05
C VAL A 215 22.30 88.32 7.26
N VAL A 216 21.16 88.56 6.62
CA VAL A 216 20.87 89.83 5.92
C VAL A 216 20.84 91.00 6.91
N LEU A 217 20.21 90.85 8.08
CA LEU A 217 20.20 91.88 9.13
C LEU A 217 21.61 92.13 9.68
N GLN A 218 22.40 91.07 9.91
CA GLN A 218 23.78 91.18 10.38
C GLN A 218 24.67 91.90 9.35
N LYS A 219 24.55 91.56 8.05
CA LYS A 219 25.25 92.27 6.96
C LYS A 219 24.82 93.74 6.88
N LYS A 220 23.53 94.04 7.01
CA LYS A 220 23.04 95.44 7.08
C LYS A 220 23.59 96.19 8.29
N GLN A 221 23.70 95.53 9.45
CA GLN A 221 24.29 96.12 10.65
C GLN A 221 25.80 96.36 10.48
N GLN A 222 26.53 95.40 9.89
CA GLN A 222 27.95 95.56 9.56
C GLN A 222 28.17 96.74 8.61
N LEU A 223 27.46 96.79 7.47
CA LEU A 223 27.51 97.91 6.53
C LEU A 223 27.12 99.25 7.17
N ALA A 224 26.12 99.27 8.06
CA ALA A 224 25.76 100.47 8.81
C ALA A 224 26.89 100.92 9.76
N THR A 225 27.56 99.98 10.44
CA THR A 225 28.73 100.32 11.30
C THR A 225 29.97 100.71 10.51
N GLU A 226 30.17 100.17 9.30
CA GLU A 226 31.24 100.58 8.38
C GLU A 226 30.95 101.95 7.76
N LEU A 227 29.70 102.25 7.40
CA LEU A 227 29.27 103.58 6.98
C LEU A 227 29.41 104.60 8.11
N ASP A 228 29.03 104.26 9.34
CA ASP A 228 29.19 105.14 10.52
C ASP A 228 30.68 105.34 10.90
N LYS A 229 31.53 104.32 10.74
CA LYS A 229 33.00 104.48 10.85
C LYS A 229 33.57 105.36 9.75
N THR A 230 33.25 105.06 8.48
CA THR A 230 33.76 105.82 7.33
C THR A 230 33.16 107.22 7.25
N GLU A 231 31.97 107.49 7.79
CA GLU A 231 31.46 108.86 7.96
C GLU A 231 32.19 109.59 9.10
N ARG A 232 32.52 108.92 10.22
CA ARG A 232 33.40 109.53 11.24
C ARG A 232 34.79 109.84 10.70
N GLU A 233 35.41 108.90 10.00
CA GLU A 233 36.70 109.08 9.33
C GLU A 233 36.61 110.14 8.22
N ARG A 234 35.51 110.18 7.47
CA ARG A 234 35.26 111.20 6.45
C ARG A 234 34.96 112.56 7.07
N ARG A 235 34.35 112.65 8.26
CA ARG A 235 34.21 113.89 9.02
C ARG A 235 35.57 114.38 9.53
N MET A 236 36.41 113.49 10.07
CA MET A 236 37.78 113.85 10.46
C MET A 236 38.60 114.29 9.25
N THR A 237 38.55 113.56 8.13
CA THR A 237 39.27 113.94 6.90
C THR A 237 38.64 115.10 6.15
N LEU A 238 37.34 115.42 6.30
CA LEU A 238 36.76 116.67 5.78
C LEU A 238 37.11 117.88 6.66
N GLN A 239 37.25 117.66 7.97
CA GLN A 239 37.78 118.67 8.89
C GLN A 239 39.28 118.94 8.62
N ASP A 240 40.01 117.95 8.11
CA ASP A 240 41.41 118.07 7.63
C ASP A 240 41.49 118.64 6.19
N GLN A 241 40.60 118.20 5.28
CA GLN A 241 40.53 118.60 3.87
C GLN A 241 39.81 119.93 3.61
N GLN A 242 39.12 120.51 4.60
CA GLN A 242 38.78 121.94 4.56
C GLN A 242 40.04 122.83 4.43
N SER A 243 41.24 122.27 4.65
CA SER A 243 42.51 122.94 4.39
C SER A 243 43.06 122.78 2.95
N LYS A 244 42.52 121.87 2.11
CA LYS A 244 43.06 121.59 0.76
C LYS A 244 41.98 121.18 -0.26
N VAL A 245 41.51 122.17 -1.02
CA VAL A 245 40.78 121.97 -2.28
C VAL A 245 41.74 121.42 -3.34
N GLY A 246 41.29 120.43 -4.12
CA GLY A 246 42.04 119.87 -5.26
C GLY A 246 41.10 119.22 -6.28
N GLU A 247 41.02 119.81 -7.47
CA GLU A 247 40.04 119.49 -8.53
C GLU A 247 40.36 118.18 -9.30
N ASP A 248 41.48 117.53 -8.98
CA ASP A 248 42.03 116.38 -9.72
C ASP A 248 41.33 115.03 -9.47
N SER A 249 40.58 114.89 -8.37
CA SER A 249 39.95 113.62 -7.99
C SER A 249 38.90 113.13 -8.99
N ALA A 250 38.17 114.06 -9.62
CA ALA A 250 37.15 113.74 -10.63
C ALA A 250 37.75 113.10 -11.90
N ARG A 251 38.97 113.50 -12.30
CA ARG A 251 39.66 112.90 -13.46
C ARG A 251 40.15 111.48 -13.20
N GLN A 252 40.60 111.18 -11.98
CA GLN A 252 41.01 109.83 -11.61
C GLN A 252 39.83 108.85 -11.55
N GLN A 253 38.65 109.31 -11.12
CA GLN A 253 37.44 108.47 -11.12
C GLN A 253 36.98 108.11 -12.55
N MET A 254 36.98 109.07 -13.48
CA MET A 254 36.67 108.77 -14.90
C MET A 254 37.67 107.80 -15.53
N ALA A 255 38.97 107.94 -15.23
CA ALA A 255 40.00 107.02 -15.72
C ALA A 255 39.93 105.60 -15.10
N GLN A 256 39.23 105.43 -13.97
CA GLN A 256 38.95 104.11 -13.40
C GLN A 256 37.70 103.48 -14.02
N THR A 257 36.61 104.23 -14.23
CA THR A 257 35.43 103.70 -14.93
C THR A 257 35.74 103.34 -16.39
N GLU A 258 36.56 104.11 -17.09
CA GLU A 258 37.01 103.79 -18.45
C GLU A 258 37.80 102.46 -18.51
N LYS A 259 38.66 102.19 -17.51
CA LYS A 259 39.37 100.90 -17.40
C LYS A 259 38.42 99.73 -17.14
N LEU A 260 37.42 99.92 -16.27
CA LEU A 260 36.40 98.90 -16.01
C LEU A 260 35.57 98.59 -17.26
N ILE A 261 35.20 99.61 -18.04
CA ILE A 261 34.51 99.43 -19.33
C ILE A 261 35.37 98.63 -20.32
N VAL A 262 36.68 98.92 -20.41
CA VAL A 262 37.61 98.16 -21.27
C VAL A 262 37.80 96.72 -20.78
N GLU A 263 37.78 96.48 -19.47
CA GLU A 263 37.83 95.12 -18.91
C GLU A 263 36.53 94.33 -19.13
N GLU A 264 35.36 94.97 -19.06
CA GLU A 264 34.09 94.35 -19.43
C GLU A 264 34.02 94.05 -20.92
N GLN A 265 34.44 94.97 -21.79
CA GLN A 265 34.52 94.72 -23.24
C GLN A 265 35.44 93.53 -23.57
N LYS A 266 36.58 93.38 -22.88
CA LYS A 266 37.44 92.19 -23.03
C LYS A 266 36.78 90.90 -22.57
N LYS A 267 35.98 90.95 -21.49
CA LYS A 267 35.19 89.79 -21.03
C LYS A 267 34.09 89.43 -22.04
N ILE A 268 33.38 90.42 -22.58
CA ILE A 268 32.36 90.24 -23.62
C ILE A 268 32.98 89.59 -24.86
N ALA A 269 34.11 90.10 -25.36
CA ALA A 269 34.82 89.52 -26.50
C ALA A 269 35.31 88.08 -26.23
N ALA A 270 35.74 87.78 -25.00
CA ALA A 270 36.12 86.41 -24.61
C ALA A 270 34.91 85.47 -24.57
N TYR A 271 33.76 85.91 -24.05
CA TYR A 271 32.52 85.13 -24.08
C TYR A 271 31.99 84.95 -25.51
N GLU A 272 32.08 85.96 -26.36
CA GLU A 272 31.67 85.90 -27.77
C GLU A 272 32.54 84.90 -28.56
N ALA A 273 33.87 84.92 -28.36
CA ALA A 273 34.77 83.93 -28.95
C ALA A 273 34.50 82.49 -28.47
N ALA A 274 34.20 82.30 -27.17
CA ALA A 274 33.80 81.01 -26.63
C ALA A 274 32.45 80.54 -27.21
N PHE A 275 31.48 81.46 -27.36
CA PHE A 275 30.20 81.17 -27.98
C PHE A 275 30.34 80.79 -29.46
N GLN A 276 31.24 81.45 -30.19
CA GLN A 276 31.54 81.14 -31.58
C GLN A 276 32.11 79.72 -31.72
N GLN A 277 33.02 79.30 -30.84
CA GLN A 277 33.52 77.92 -30.80
C GLN A 277 32.42 76.90 -30.49
N ILE A 278 31.52 77.19 -29.54
CA ILE A 278 30.37 76.31 -29.23
C ILE A 278 29.44 76.24 -30.45
N LYS A 279 29.20 77.36 -31.14
CA LYS A 279 28.36 77.44 -32.33
C LYS A 279 28.92 76.62 -33.50
N GLU A 280 30.23 76.71 -33.74
CA GLU A 280 30.93 75.93 -34.76
C GLU A 280 30.98 74.44 -34.41
N ALA A 281 31.22 74.08 -33.14
CA ALA A 281 31.27 72.68 -32.69
C ALA A 281 29.89 71.99 -32.65
N THR A 282 28.82 72.74 -32.37
CA THR A 282 27.44 72.20 -32.37
C THR A 282 26.75 72.29 -33.74
N GLY A 283 27.25 73.14 -34.66
CA GLY A 283 26.72 73.30 -36.00
C GLY A 283 25.38 74.03 -36.08
N VAL A 284 25.02 74.81 -35.05
CA VAL A 284 23.70 75.42 -34.87
C VAL A 284 23.71 76.91 -35.24
N ALA A 285 22.67 77.39 -35.94
CA ALA A 285 22.66 78.74 -36.50
C ALA A 285 22.27 79.84 -35.49
N ASP A 286 21.48 79.52 -34.46
CA ASP A 286 20.94 80.47 -33.47
C ASP A 286 21.29 80.07 -32.03
N VAL A 287 21.59 81.06 -31.19
CA VAL A 287 21.93 80.91 -29.77
C VAL A 287 20.79 80.23 -29.00
N ASN A 288 19.54 80.57 -29.33
CA ASN A 288 18.38 80.00 -28.66
C ASN A 288 18.18 78.50 -28.95
N GLU A 289 18.53 78.05 -30.17
CA GLU A 289 18.52 76.62 -30.52
C GLU A 289 19.64 75.85 -29.81
N VAL A 290 20.83 76.46 -29.63
CA VAL A 290 21.91 75.87 -28.81
C VAL A 290 21.41 75.66 -27.38
N ILE A 291 20.78 76.67 -26.77
CA ILE A 291 20.25 76.58 -25.40
C ILE A 291 19.17 75.50 -25.30
N GLN A 292 18.22 75.43 -26.23
CA GLN A 292 17.19 74.39 -26.22
C GLN A 292 17.76 72.97 -26.40
N ARG A 293 18.76 72.78 -27.26
CA ARG A 293 19.44 71.49 -27.41
C ARG A 293 20.20 71.12 -26.14
N PHE A 294 20.95 72.05 -25.54
CA PHE A 294 21.63 71.80 -24.26
C PHE A 294 20.64 71.43 -23.14
N LEU A 295 19.54 72.17 -22.99
CA LEU A 295 18.53 71.87 -21.96
C LEU A 295 17.86 70.50 -22.18
N SER A 296 17.44 70.17 -23.40
CA SER A 296 16.85 68.85 -23.69
C SER A 296 17.86 67.69 -23.58
N GLN A 297 19.14 67.95 -23.87
CA GLN A 297 20.21 66.98 -23.70
C GLN A 297 20.61 66.80 -22.22
N GLU A 298 20.51 67.86 -21.41
CA GLU A 298 20.68 67.80 -19.97
C GLU A 298 19.48 67.13 -19.27
N GLU A 299 18.24 67.40 -19.68
CA GLU A 299 17.04 66.69 -19.21
C GLU A 299 17.11 65.19 -19.53
N THR A 300 17.51 64.81 -20.75
CA THR A 300 17.67 63.39 -21.12
C THR A 300 18.84 62.73 -20.37
N HIS A 301 19.93 63.46 -20.11
CA HIS A 301 21.03 62.98 -19.26
C HIS A 301 20.61 62.80 -17.79
N GLN A 302 19.87 63.77 -17.22
CA GLN A 302 19.32 63.68 -15.86
C GLN A 302 18.32 62.51 -15.75
N ASN A 303 17.47 62.30 -16.76
CA ASN A 303 16.54 61.18 -16.79
C ASN A 303 17.27 59.82 -16.88
N LEU A 304 18.33 59.71 -17.69
CA LEU A 304 19.18 58.51 -17.74
C LEU A 304 19.89 58.25 -16.41
N LEU A 305 20.39 59.29 -15.73
CA LEU A 305 20.96 59.16 -14.38
C LEU A 305 19.91 58.73 -13.36
N ALA A 306 18.69 59.27 -13.44
CA ALA A 306 17.57 58.86 -12.58
C ALA A 306 17.19 57.39 -12.80
N MET A 307 17.01 56.95 -14.05
CA MET A 307 16.72 55.55 -14.38
C MET A 307 17.86 54.61 -13.98
N THR A 308 19.13 55.04 -14.13
CA THR A 308 20.30 54.26 -13.69
C THR A 308 20.30 54.10 -12.17
N ARG A 309 20.00 55.17 -11.44
CA ARG A 309 19.89 55.16 -9.98
C ARG A 309 18.73 54.30 -9.49
N GLU A 310 17.53 54.47 -10.05
CA GLU A 310 16.37 53.65 -9.71
C GLU A 310 16.61 52.15 -10.02
N SER A 311 17.28 51.85 -11.14
CA SER A 311 17.69 50.48 -11.47
C SER A 311 18.71 49.93 -10.47
N GLN A 312 19.66 50.74 -10.00
CA GLN A 312 20.66 50.35 -9.01
C GLN A 312 20.01 50.13 -7.62
N ASP A 313 19.18 51.06 -7.17
CA ASP A 313 18.42 50.96 -5.92
C ASP A 313 17.56 49.68 -5.93
N LYS A 314 16.92 49.36 -7.07
CA LYS A 314 16.11 48.12 -7.24
C LYS A 314 16.95 46.84 -7.30
N ILE A 315 18.16 46.89 -7.84
CA ILE A 315 19.12 45.77 -7.78
C ILE A 315 19.53 45.51 -6.33
N ASP A 316 19.76 46.56 -5.55
CA ASP A 316 20.19 46.43 -4.16
C ASP A 316 19.02 46.04 -3.22
N GLU A 317 17.79 46.47 -3.49
CA GLU A 317 16.57 45.91 -2.86
C GLU A 317 16.43 44.41 -3.13
N LEU A 318 16.57 43.98 -4.39
CA LEU A 318 16.48 42.55 -4.77
C LEU A 318 17.61 41.72 -4.15
N ARG A 319 18.82 42.29 -4.01
CA ARG A 319 19.93 41.65 -3.30
C ARG A 319 19.63 41.51 -1.81
N ALA A 320 19.15 42.56 -1.15
CA ALA A 320 18.79 42.52 0.27
C ALA A 320 17.65 41.51 0.54
N ALA A 321 16.63 41.47 -0.31
CA ALA A 321 15.56 40.49 -0.23
C ALA A 321 16.07 39.05 -0.41
N LEU A 322 16.99 38.84 -1.36
CA LEU A 322 17.60 37.54 -1.63
C LEU A 322 18.58 37.09 -0.53
N GLU A 323 19.26 38.02 0.14
CA GLU A 323 20.06 37.74 1.34
C GLU A 323 19.18 37.41 2.55
N ALA A 324 18.09 38.16 2.77
CA ALA A 324 17.12 37.87 3.82
C ALA A 324 16.46 36.48 3.62
N GLU A 325 16.10 36.13 2.39
CA GLU A 325 15.54 34.81 2.09
C GLU A 325 16.58 33.68 2.24
N ARG A 326 17.84 33.93 1.86
CA ARG A 326 18.95 33.01 2.16
C ARG A 326 19.16 32.82 3.66
N GLN A 327 19.02 33.87 4.47
CA GLN A 327 19.10 33.77 5.93
C GLN A 327 17.95 32.92 6.48
N LYS A 328 16.69 33.15 6.06
CA LYS A 328 15.56 32.28 6.44
C LYS A 328 15.76 30.83 6.03
N VAL A 329 16.30 30.58 4.83
CA VAL A 329 16.61 29.23 4.35
C VAL A 329 17.72 28.58 5.20
N LEU A 330 18.75 29.34 5.60
CA LEU A 330 19.77 28.86 6.53
C LEU A 330 19.18 28.58 7.92
N GLU A 331 18.34 29.45 8.47
CA GLU A 331 17.63 29.24 9.74
C GLU A 331 16.70 28.02 9.68
N ALA A 332 16.02 27.80 8.56
CA ALA A 332 15.21 26.61 8.30
C ALA A 332 16.08 25.33 8.20
N GLN A 333 17.26 25.40 7.57
CA GLN A 333 18.21 24.29 7.50
C GLN A 333 18.85 23.99 8.85
N TYR A 334 19.20 25.02 9.65
CA TYR A 334 19.75 24.86 10.99
C TYR A 334 18.71 24.36 12.00
N SER A 335 17.44 24.79 11.91
CA SER A 335 16.37 24.23 12.73
C SER A 335 16.04 22.79 12.33
N LEU A 336 16.06 22.46 11.04
CA LEU A 336 15.96 21.07 10.58
C LEU A 336 17.13 20.21 11.09
N ALA A 337 18.37 20.72 11.03
CA ALA A 337 19.54 20.02 11.56
C ALA A 337 19.54 19.88 13.10
N GLN A 338 18.94 20.83 13.83
CA GLN A 338 18.71 20.69 15.27
C GLN A 338 17.62 19.65 15.61
N ILE A 339 16.64 19.46 14.73
CA ILE A 339 15.63 18.40 14.85
C ILE A 339 16.25 17.04 14.51
N GLU A 340 17.09 16.94 13.48
CA GLU A 340 17.81 15.70 13.12
C GLU A 340 18.93 15.33 14.12
N GLY A 341 19.30 16.25 15.03
CA GLY A 341 20.20 16.01 16.15
C GLY A 341 19.53 15.51 17.44
N ARG A 342 18.19 15.32 17.44
CA ARG A 342 17.45 14.65 18.52
C ARG A 342 16.86 13.34 18.01
N ASP A 343 17.25 12.23 18.62
CA ASP A 343 16.62 10.91 18.44
C ASP A 343 15.22 10.83 19.12
N ASP A 344 14.40 11.87 18.95
CA ASP A 344 13.00 11.92 19.35
C ASP A 344 12.15 12.04 18.08
N GLU A 345 11.72 10.91 17.52
CA GLU A 345 10.90 10.88 16.30
C GLU A 345 9.56 11.61 16.53
N PRO A 346 9.30 12.76 15.86
CA PRO A 346 8.12 13.56 16.17
C PRO A 346 6.86 12.88 15.62
N PRO A 347 5.77 12.76 16.41
CA PRO A 347 4.57 12.00 16.02
C PRO A 347 3.90 12.54 14.74
N ASP A 348 4.09 13.82 14.42
CA ASP A 348 3.61 14.42 13.17
C ASP A 348 4.29 13.86 11.91
N ARG A 349 5.49 13.26 12.00
CA ARG A 349 6.17 12.66 10.84
C ARG A 349 5.46 11.38 10.41
N ALA A 350 4.94 10.58 11.35
CA ALA A 350 4.11 9.41 11.07
C ALA A 350 2.74 9.80 10.50
N SER A 351 2.08 10.83 11.06
CA SER A 351 0.83 11.38 10.53
C SER A 351 1.00 11.90 9.09
N ASN A 352 2.05 12.69 8.83
CA ASN A 352 2.38 13.17 7.49
C ASN A 352 2.81 12.05 6.54
N ALA A 353 3.48 10.99 7.01
CA ALA A 353 3.83 9.83 6.18
C ALA A 353 2.57 9.06 5.76
N ALA A 354 1.63 8.82 6.68
CA ALA A 354 0.34 8.19 6.38
C ALA A 354 -0.48 9.05 5.40
N ALA A 355 -0.54 10.37 5.59
CA ALA A 355 -1.21 11.29 4.68
C ALA A 355 -0.56 11.31 3.28
N ARG A 356 0.77 11.31 3.20
CA ARG A 356 1.52 11.21 1.93
C ARG A 356 1.25 9.88 1.23
N GLN A 357 1.30 8.76 1.95
CA GLN A 357 1.03 7.43 1.40
C GLN A 357 -0.43 7.31 0.92
N ALA A 358 -1.40 7.88 1.65
CA ALA A 358 -2.80 7.93 1.22
C ALA A 358 -2.97 8.77 -0.06
N LEU A 359 -2.27 9.90 -0.16
CA LEU A 359 -2.25 10.77 -1.34
C LEU A 359 -1.58 10.07 -2.54
N GLU A 360 -0.49 9.33 -2.33
CA GLU A 360 0.17 8.53 -3.36
C GLU A 360 -0.71 7.36 -3.84
N ARG A 361 -1.36 6.63 -2.92
CA ARG A 361 -2.38 5.62 -3.28
C ARG A 361 -3.53 6.24 -4.07
N SER A 362 -3.97 7.44 -3.72
CA SER A 362 -4.99 8.18 -4.47
C SER A 362 -4.51 8.55 -5.88
N ARG A 363 -3.28 9.08 -6.00
CA ARG A 363 -2.64 9.38 -7.30
C ARG A 363 -2.44 8.13 -8.15
N ALA A 364 -2.06 7.00 -7.56
CA ALA A 364 -1.89 5.73 -8.27
C ALA A 364 -3.24 5.22 -8.82
N ARG A 365 -4.30 5.22 -8.00
CA ARG A 365 -5.67 4.91 -8.44
C ARG A 365 -6.15 5.84 -9.55
N TRP A 366 -5.92 7.15 -9.41
CA TRP A 366 -6.27 8.12 -10.45
C TRP A 366 -5.50 7.90 -11.75
N LYS A 367 -4.19 7.59 -11.69
CA LYS A 367 -3.39 7.22 -12.89
C LYS A 367 -3.93 5.97 -13.58
N LYS A 368 -4.29 4.92 -12.81
CA LYS A 368 -4.90 3.69 -13.36
C LYS A 368 -6.25 4.01 -14.03
N LEU A 369 -7.13 4.76 -13.35
CA LEU A 369 -8.42 5.21 -13.89
C LEU A 369 -8.26 6.06 -15.17
N PHE A 370 -7.33 7.00 -15.17
CA PHE A 370 -7.03 7.86 -16.32
C PHE A 370 -6.51 7.06 -17.51
N ALA A 371 -5.60 6.10 -17.28
CA ALA A 371 -5.11 5.20 -18.32
C ALA A 371 -6.25 4.34 -18.92
N THR A 372 -7.14 3.79 -18.08
CA THR A 372 -8.32 3.07 -18.58
C THR A 372 -9.27 3.97 -19.38
N MET A 373 -9.48 5.22 -18.93
CA MET A 373 -10.32 6.19 -19.65
C MET A 373 -9.74 6.58 -21.02
N VAL A 374 -8.42 6.76 -21.13
CA VAL A 374 -7.72 6.99 -22.40
C VAL A 374 -7.83 5.76 -23.33
N ASN A 375 -7.70 4.56 -22.78
CA ASN A 375 -7.90 3.33 -23.55
C ASN A 375 -9.35 3.18 -24.03
N CYS A 376 -10.35 3.53 -23.21
CA CYS A 376 -11.76 3.54 -23.63
C CYS A 376 -12.01 4.57 -24.74
N LYS A 377 -11.46 5.79 -24.64
CA LYS A 377 -11.56 6.80 -25.71
C LYS A 377 -10.95 6.32 -27.02
N SER A 378 -9.75 5.75 -26.99
CA SER A 378 -9.08 5.25 -28.20
C SER A 378 -9.80 4.03 -28.80
N ALA A 379 -10.38 3.15 -27.97
CA ALA A 379 -11.25 2.07 -28.43
C ALA A 379 -12.53 2.60 -29.10
N VAL A 380 -13.20 3.60 -28.51
CA VAL A 380 -14.38 4.24 -29.10
C VAL A 380 -14.01 4.94 -30.42
N GLN A 381 -12.88 5.66 -30.47
CA GLN A 381 -12.39 6.26 -31.72
C GLN A 381 -12.16 5.19 -32.80
N HIS A 382 -11.47 4.10 -32.48
CA HIS A 382 -11.24 3.01 -33.42
C HIS A 382 -12.55 2.39 -33.94
N ILE A 383 -13.56 2.22 -33.08
CA ILE A 383 -14.88 1.72 -33.51
C ILE A 383 -15.60 2.75 -34.39
N LEU A 384 -15.50 4.05 -34.09
CA LEU A 384 -16.01 5.10 -34.97
C LEU A 384 -15.32 5.08 -36.33
N ASP A 385 -13.99 4.96 -36.38
CA ASP A 385 -13.20 4.90 -37.62
C ASP A 385 -13.59 3.69 -38.49
N VAL A 386 -13.85 2.53 -37.87
CA VAL A 386 -14.35 1.32 -38.56
C VAL A 386 -15.79 1.48 -39.06
N LEU A 387 -16.63 2.26 -38.36
CA LEU A 387 -18.02 2.55 -38.71
C LEU A 387 -18.19 3.85 -39.52
N GLU A 388 -17.09 4.46 -39.95
CA GLU A 388 -17.07 5.67 -40.77
C GLU A 388 -17.69 5.46 -42.17
N PRO A 389 -17.48 4.32 -42.87
CA PRO A 389 -18.17 4.05 -44.14
C PRO A 389 -19.70 3.95 -44.06
N LEU A 390 -20.26 3.89 -42.85
CA LEU A 390 -21.70 3.82 -42.58
C LEU A 390 -22.28 5.15 -42.06
N ARG A 391 -21.48 6.22 -42.07
CA ARG A 391 -21.93 7.58 -41.75
C ARG A 391 -22.97 8.04 -42.77
N ALA A 392 -24.10 8.57 -42.31
CA ALA A 392 -25.07 9.20 -43.20
C ALA A 392 -24.63 10.62 -43.57
N ASP A 393 -25.02 11.12 -44.74
CA ASP A 393 -24.53 12.39 -45.29
C ASP A 393 -24.84 13.63 -44.40
N ASP A 394 -25.86 13.54 -43.55
CA ASP A 394 -26.28 14.58 -42.60
C ASP A 394 -25.73 14.40 -41.16
N GLU A 395 -24.89 13.39 -40.88
CA GLU A 395 -24.36 13.12 -39.52
C GLU A 395 -23.19 14.05 -39.14
N VAL A 396 -23.50 15.13 -38.41
CA VAL A 396 -22.49 15.99 -37.76
C VAL A 396 -21.98 15.35 -36.47
N ILE A 397 -20.80 14.75 -36.53
CA ILE A 397 -20.12 14.15 -35.36
C ILE A 397 -19.32 15.24 -34.64
N ALA A 398 -19.62 15.47 -33.35
CA ALA A 398 -18.87 16.38 -32.48
C ALA A 398 -17.46 15.84 -32.19
N PRO A 399 -16.45 16.66 -31.83
CA PRO A 399 -15.14 16.13 -31.45
C PRO A 399 -15.22 15.25 -30.21
N LEU A 400 -14.49 14.13 -30.21
CA LEU A 400 -14.48 13.16 -29.10
C LEU A 400 -13.82 13.75 -27.84
N THR A 401 -14.64 14.08 -26.85
CA THR A 401 -14.27 14.64 -25.54
C THR A 401 -14.83 13.78 -24.40
N ASP A 402 -14.41 14.01 -23.15
CA ASP A 402 -14.96 13.31 -21.99
C ASP A 402 -16.49 13.43 -21.88
N GLU A 403 -17.02 14.63 -22.13
CA GLU A 403 -18.46 14.92 -22.06
C GLU A 403 -19.26 14.29 -23.21
N THR A 404 -18.64 14.09 -24.38
CA THR A 404 -19.29 13.53 -25.56
C THR A 404 -19.04 12.03 -25.76
N LEU A 405 -18.24 11.37 -24.92
CA LEU A 405 -17.93 9.95 -25.06
C LEU A 405 -19.18 9.06 -25.07
N LEU A 406 -20.19 9.40 -24.25
CA LEU A 406 -21.46 8.68 -24.19
C LEU A 406 -22.29 8.86 -25.47
N THR A 407 -22.34 10.06 -26.05
CA THR A 407 -23.09 10.31 -27.28
C THR A 407 -22.45 9.59 -28.46
N HIS A 408 -21.12 9.49 -28.50
CA HIS A 408 -20.38 8.68 -29.47
C HIS A 408 -20.68 7.18 -29.34
N LEU A 409 -20.73 6.63 -28.14
CA LEU A 409 -21.13 5.24 -27.90
C LEU A 409 -22.57 4.97 -28.40
N GLN A 410 -23.50 5.90 -28.19
CA GLN A 410 -24.87 5.80 -28.73
C GLN A 410 -24.94 5.92 -30.27
N HIS A 411 -23.99 6.60 -30.93
CA HIS A 411 -23.87 6.58 -32.39
C HIS A 411 -23.33 5.23 -32.88
N VAL A 412 -22.30 4.69 -32.22
CA VAL A 412 -21.77 3.35 -32.48
C VAL A 412 -22.88 2.30 -32.35
N GLU A 413 -23.65 2.32 -31.26
CA GLU A 413 -24.76 1.39 -31.03
C GLU A 413 -25.79 1.43 -32.17
N ARG A 414 -26.26 2.63 -32.56
CA ARG A 414 -27.22 2.79 -33.67
C ARG A 414 -26.67 2.28 -35.01
N LYS A 415 -25.39 2.52 -35.31
CA LYS A 415 -24.73 1.99 -36.52
C LYS A 415 -24.62 0.46 -36.47
N LEU A 416 -24.26 -0.12 -35.32
CA LEU A 416 -24.21 -1.58 -35.13
C LEU A 416 -25.61 -2.23 -35.21
N GLN A 417 -26.65 -1.61 -34.68
CA GLN A 417 -28.03 -2.08 -34.83
C GLN A 417 -28.47 -2.10 -36.31
N ARG A 418 -28.09 -1.09 -37.10
CA ARG A 418 -28.34 -1.06 -38.55
C ARG A 418 -27.59 -2.18 -39.30
N ILE A 419 -26.34 -2.46 -38.92
CA ILE A 419 -25.59 -3.62 -39.45
C ILE A 419 -26.28 -4.93 -39.10
N ALA A 420 -26.69 -5.12 -37.84
CA ALA A 420 -27.36 -6.32 -37.38
C ALA A 420 -28.69 -6.56 -38.12
N ALA A 421 -29.50 -5.51 -38.32
CA ALA A 421 -30.71 -5.58 -39.13
C ALA A 421 -30.43 -6.00 -40.58
N ALA A 422 -29.39 -5.45 -41.22
CA ALA A 422 -29.00 -5.84 -42.57
C ALA A 422 -28.53 -7.31 -42.65
N PHE A 423 -27.86 -7.83 -41.62
CA PHE A 423 -27.53 -9.26 -41.54
C PHE A 423 -28.77 -10.14 -41.39
N PHE A 424 -29.75 -9.76 -40.57
CA PHE A 424 -31.02 -10.49 -40.48
C PHE A 424 -31.80 -10.48 -41.80
N ASP A 425 -31.90 -9.32 -42.47
CA ASP A 425 -32.50 -9.20 -43.81
C ASP A 425 -31.80 -10.13 -44.83
N ASP A 426 -30.47 -10.21 -44.80
CA ASP A 426 -29.71 -11.08 -45.72
C ASP A 426 -29.77 -12.57 -45.33
N GLU A 427 -29.88 -12.91 -44.05
CA GLU A 427 -30.18 -14.27 -43.60
C GLU A 427 -31.59 -14.71 -44.04
N GLU A 428 -32.60 -13.85 -43.94
CA GLU A 428 -33.95 -14.11 -44.43
C GLU A 428 -33.96 -14.26 -45.97
N ARG A 429 -33.33 -13.35 -46.72
CA ARG A 429 -33.16 -13.49 -48.19
C ARG A 429 -32.42 -14.78 -48.55
N HIS A 430 -31.38 -15.14 -47.82
CA HIS A 430 -30.65 -16.38 -48.07
C HIS A 430 -31.50 -17.63 -47.73
N ALA A 431 -32.34 -17.56 -46.70
CA ALA A 431 -33.32 -18.61 -46.39
C ALA A 431 -34.39 -18.73 -47.49
N GLU A 432 -34.91 -17.63 -48.01
CA GLU A 432 -35.85 -17.60 -49.15
C GLU A 432 -35.21 -18.13 -50.44
N LEU A 433 -33.96 -17.76 -50.74
CA LEU A 433 -33.18 -18.31 -51.85
C LEU A 433 -32.91 -19.81 -51.67
N MET A 434 -32.69 -20.28 -50.44
CA MET A 434 -32.58 -21.71 -50.13
C MET A 434 -33.91 -22.47 -50.20
N LEU A 435 -35.04 -21.82 -49.93
CA LEU A 435 -36.39 -22.38 -50.10
C LEU A 435 -36.76 -22.49 -51.58
N THR A 436 -36.57 -21.44 -52.36
CA THR A 436 -36.80 -21.45 -53.81
C THR A 436 -35.84 -22.38 -54.56
N SER A 437 -34.60 -22.53 -54.10
CA SER A 437 -33.64 -23.52 -54.63
C SER A 437 -34.04 -24.97 -54.29
N LYS A 438 -34.72 -25.22 -53.15
CA LYS A 438 -35.24 -26.57 -52.80
C LYS A 438 -36.34 -27.04 -53.74
N ASP A 439 -37.15 -26.14 -54.30
CA ASP A 439 -38.16 -26.50 -55.31
C ASP A 439 -37.55 -26.86 -56.68
N ALA A 440 -36.28 -26.50 -56.91
CA ALA A 440 -35.55 -26.82 -58.15
C ALA A 440 -34.62 -28.05 -58.05
N MET A 441 -34.40 -28.64 -56.86
CA MET A 441 -33.52 -29.80 -56.68
C MET A 441 -34.27 -31.11 -56.41
N PRO A 442 -33.94 -32.23 -57.10
CA PRO A 442 -34.53 -33.53 -56.81
C PRO A 442 -34.16 -33.99 -55.38
N LYS A 443 -35.15 -34.54 -54.65
CA LYS A 443 -35.08 -34.92 -53.23
C LYS A 443 -33.86 -35.77 -52.80
N ALA A 444 -33.18 -36.43 -53.74
CA ALA A 444 -31.92 -37.15 -53.51
C ALA A 444 -30.76 -36.24 -53.05
N ALA A 445 -30.71 -34.98 -53.50
CA ALA A 445 -29.65 -34.03 -53.10
C ALA A 445 -29.80 -33.58 -51.64
N LEU A 446 -31.03 -33.28 -51.22
CA LEU A 446 -31.36 -32.82 -49.87
C LEU A 446 -30.95 -33.83 -48.80
N MET A 447 -31.21 -35.12 -49.03
CA MET A 447 -30.84 -36.20 -48.11
C MET A 447 -29.32 -36.33 -47.93
N ARG A 448 -28.54 -36.07 -48.99
CA ARG A 448 -27.07 -36.13 -48.96
C ARG A 448 -26.46 -34.91 -48.24
N GLN A 449 -27.05 -33.72 -48.41
CA GLN A 449 -26.64 -32.51 -47.70
C GLN A 449 -26.93 -32.61 -46.18
N GLN A 450 -28.07 -33.19 -45.81
CA GLN A 450 -28.45 -33.35 -44.40
C GLN A 450 -27.54 -34.34 -43.66
N GLN A 451 -27.01 -35.36 -44.35
CA GLN A 451 -25.98 -36.26 -43.81
C GLN A 451 -24.62 -35.55 -43.62
N ALA A 452 -24.25 -34.63 -44.52
CA ALA A 452 -23.02 -33.84 -44.38
C ALA A 452 -23.10 -32.80 -43.24
N ALA A 453 -24.26 -32.14 -43.08
CA ALA A 453 -24.50 -31.18 -42.00
C ALA A 453 -24.39 -31.85 -40.61
N ASN A 454 -24.93 -33.07 -40.47
CA ASN A 454 -24.82 -33.83 -39.22
C ASN A 454 -23.37 -34.24 -38.90
N ALA A 455 -22.56 -34.57 -39.92
CA ALA A 455 -21.14 -34.86 -39.72
C ALA A 455 -20.35 -33.62 -39.25
N ALA A 456 -20.66 -32.44 -39.80
CA ALA A 456 -20.04 -31.17 -39.36
C ALA A 456 -20.49 -30.76 -37.94
N ALA A 457 -21.77 -30.94 -37.60
CA ALA A 457 -22.31 -30.64 -36.27
C ALA A 457 -21.71 -31.52 -35.16
N SER A 458 -21.37 -32.78 -35.46
CA SER A 458 -20.59 -33.63 -34.55
C SER A 458 -19.15 -33.14 -34.35
N SER A 459 -18.53 -32.52 -35.36
CA SER A 459 -17.14 -32.05 -35.28
C SER A 459 -16.96 -30.75 -34.49
N MET A 460 -18.00 -29.94 -34.24
CA MET A 460 -17.89 -28.74 -33.39
C MET A 460 -18.12 -29.01 -31.90
N ARG A 461 -18.78 -30.12 -31.53
CA ARG A 461 -19.08 -30.42 -30.10
C ARG A 461 -17.88 -30.88 -29.28
N ASP A 462 -16.77 -31.24 -29.92
CA ASP A 462 -15.54 -31.69 -29.24
C ASP A 462 -14.55 -30.55 -28.91
N LEU A 463 -14.86 -29.27 -29.21
CA LEU A 463 -14.01 -28.13 -28.83
C LEU A 463 -14.52 -27.32 -27.62
N GLU A 464 -15.78 -27.49 -27.17
CA GLU A 464 -16.35 -26.74 -26.03
C GLU A 464 -16.09 -27.39 -24.66
N LYS A 465 -15.10 -28.29 -24.55
CA LYS A 465 -14.83 -29.05 -23.32
C LYS A 465 -13.41 -28.90 -22.75
N SER A 466 -12.91 -27.66 -22.74
CA SER A 466 -11.81 -27.25 -21.88
C SER A 466 -12.04 -25.84 -21.33
N GLY A 467 -12.28 -25.71 -20.02
CA GLY A 467 -12.25 -24.44 -19.29
C GLY A 467 -13.57 -23.67 -19.22
N ARG A 468 -14.52 -24.15 -18.40
CA ARG A 468 -15.56 -23.30 -17.80
C ARG A 468 -15.93 -23.81 -16.40
N GLU A 469 -15.08 -23.46 -15.43
CA GLU A 469 -15.46 -23.41 -14.02
C GLU A 469 -15.85 -21.95 -13.74
N GLU A 470 -17.13 -21.72 -13.51
CA GLU A 470 -17.63 -20.48 -12.92
C GLU A 470 -17.95 -20.79 -11.45
N ASP A 471 -17.01 -20.51 -10.55
CA ASP A 471 -17.32 -20.32 -9.14
C ASP A 471 -17.23 -18.83 -8.83
N SER A 472 -18.38 -18.26 -8.48
CA SER A 472 -18.57 -16.84 -8.15
C SER A 472 -18.67 -16.69 -6.64
N ALA A 473 -17.53 -16.52 -5.97
CA ALA A 473 -17.48 -16.06 -4.58
C ALA A 473 -16.17 -15.33 -4.27
N GLU A 474 -16.32 -14.17 -3.63
CA GLU A 474 -15.34 -13.46 -2.81
C GLU A 474 -14.07 -12.91 -3.51
N ASP A 475 -14.03 -11.58 -3.62
CA ASP A 475 -12.93 -10.74 -4.11
C ASP A 475 -11.79 -10.73 -3.08
N GLU A 476 -11.12 -11.87 -2.91
CA GLU A 476 -9.97 -12.04 -2.02
C GLU A 476 -8.72 -11.40 -2.65
N PHE A 477 -8.11 -10.48 -1.90
CA PHE A 477 -6.95 -9.66 -2.26
C PHE A 477 -5.96 -10.30 -3.25
N ALA A 478 -6.11 -9.96 -4.53
CA ALA A 478 -5.02 -10.05 -5.49
C ALA A 478 -3.97 -8.98 -5.16
N GLU A 479 -3.04 -9.30 -4.26
CA GLU A 479 -1.76 -8.59 -4.16
C GLU A 479 -0.96 -8.82 -5.44
N ASP A 480 -1.27 -8.03 -6.47
CA ASP A 480 -0.43 -7.89 -7.64
C ASP A 480 0.86 -7.19 -7.20
N VAL A 481 1.91 -7.99 -6.97
CA VAL A 481 3.20 -7.54 -6.46
C VAL A 481 3.89 -6.68 -7.52
N GLU A 482 3.61 -5.38 -7.49
CA GLU A 482 4.31 -4.36 -8.29
C GLU A 482 5.77 -4.23 -7.84
N GLU A 483 6.59 -5.13 -8.40
CA GLU A 483 8.04 -5.05 -8.64
C GLU A 483 8.76 -3.83 -8.03
N ASP A 484 9.20 -3.97 -6.77
CA ASP A 484 10.15 -3.04 -6.14
C ASP A 484 11.39 -2.90 -7.04
N VAL A 485 11.64 -1.68 -7.52
CA VAL A 485 12.80 -1.36 -8.36
C VAL A 485 14.07 -1.51 -7.51
N LEU A 486 14.66 -2.70 -7.57
CA LEU A 486 15.82 -3.11 -6.79
C LEU A 486 16.95 -2.07 -6.85
N ASP A 487 17.31 -1.57 -5.67
CA ASP A 487 18.35 -0.57 -5.49
C ASP A 487 19.63 -0.89 -6.28
N ARG A 488 20.32 0.17 -6.73
CA ARG A 488 21.52 0.06 -7.58
C ARG A 488 22.61 -0.85 -6.99
N GLU A 489 22.70 -0.95 -5.66
CA GLU A 489 23.59 -1.89 -4.98
C GLU A 489 23.08 -3.34 -4.97
N ALA A 490 21.77 -3.55 -4.76
CA ALA A 490 21.14 -4.86 -4.86
C ALA A 490 21.27 -5.44 -6.28
N LEU A 491 20.97 -4.64 -7.30
CA LEU A 491 21.15 -5.00 -8.71
C LEU A 491 22.61 -5.38 -9.02
N LYS A 492 23.58 -4.61 -8.49
CA LYS A 492 25.02 -4.88 -8.63
C LYS A 492 25.47 -6.16 -7.91
N LYS A 493 24.84 -6.49 -6.77
CA LYS A 493 25.09 -7.72 -5.99
C LYS A 493 24.49 -8.95 -6.69
N GLN A 494 23.30 -8.82 -7.27
CA GLN A 494 22.63 -9.85 -8.06
C GLN A 494 23.36 -10.11 -9.39
N ALA A 495 23.80 -9.06 -10.09
CA ALA A 495 24.63 -9.17 -11.29
C ALA A 495 25.96 -9.89 -11.01
N ARG A 496 26.65 -9.55 -9.91
CA ARG A 496 27.85 -10.30 -9.46
C ARG A 496 27.56 -11.77 -9.17
N SER A 497 26.45 -12.07 -8.50
CA SER A 497 25.99 -13.45 -8.24
C SER A 497 25.71 -14.23 -9.53
N ILE A 498 25.13 -13.59 -10.55
CA ILE A 498 24.87 -14.20 -11.87
C ILE A 498 26.19 -14.47 -12.61
N VAL A 499 27.15 -13.54 -12.59
CA VAL A 499 28.49 -13.73 -13.18
C VAL A 499 29.24 -14.89 -12.50
N ASP A 500 29.21 -14.97 -11.16
CA ASP A 500 29.83 -16.08 -10.41
C ASP A 500 29.16 -17.43 -10.67
N LYS A 501 27.82 -17.47 -10.76
CA LYS A 501 27.06 -18.67 -11.15
C LYS A 501 27.38 -19.09 -12.59
N GLY A 502 27.56 -18.14 -13.51
CA GLY A 502 28.00 -18.36 -14.89
C GLY A 502 29.43 -18.91 -14.97
N ALA A 503 30.37 -18.36 -14.19
CA ALA A 503 31.74 -18.85 -14.10
C ALA A 503 31.81 -20.28 -13.55
N LYS A 504 30.97 -20.61 -12.55
CA LYS A 504 30.82 -21.98 -12.02
C LYS A 504 30.23 -22.94 -13.06
N LYS A 505 29.18 -22.54 -13.81
CA LYS A 505 28.62 -23.36 -14.92
C LYS A 505 29.64 -23.63 -16.03
N LYS A 506 30.46 -22.64 -16.44
CA LYS A 506 31.55 -22.85 -17.43
C LYS A 506 32.62 -23.85 -16.96
N LYS A 507 32.91 -23.92 -15.65
CA LYS A 507 33.80 -24.96 -15.09
C LYS A 507 33.20 -26.37 -15.10
N LEU A 508 31.89 -26.53 -14.94
CA LEU A 508 31.23 -27.84 -15.08
C LEU A 508 31.12 -28.31 -16.54
N ALA A 509 30.81 -27.40 -17.48
CA ALA A 509 30.67 -27.75 -18.90
C ALA A 509 31.96 -28.36 -19.48
N LYS A 510 33.13 -27.81 -19.10
CA LYS A 510 34.44 -28.31 -19.55
C LYS A 510 34.82 -29.70 -18.99
N LYS A 511 34.00 -30.28 -18.10
CA LYS A 511 34.22 -31.62 -17.50
C LYS A 511 33.34 -32.73 -18.10
N LYS A 512 32.39 -32.40 -19.00
CA LYS A 512 31.45 -33.37 -19.63
C LYS A 512 31.69 -33.65 -21.12
N ALA A 513 32.58 -32.93 -21.79
CA ALA A 513 32.92 -33.16 -23.19
C ALA A 513 34.27 -33.90 -23.33
N ARG A 514 34.24 -35.23 -23.43
CA ARG A 514 35.39 -36.04 -23.83
C ARG A 514 34.94 -37.29 -24.59
N PRO A 515 34.99 -37.29 -25.93
CA PRO A 515 35.05 -38.51 -26.74
C PRO A 515 36.50 -39.00 -26.87
N ARG A 516 36.66 -40.17 -27.48
CA ARG A 516 37.88 -40.99 -27.50
C ARG A 516 38.36 -41.17 -28.94
N VAL A 517 39.62 -40.77 -29.17
CA VAL A 517 40.59 -41.17 -30.22
C VAL A 517 40.06 -41.91 -31.45
N GLU A 518 40.30 -41.32 -32.63
CA GLU A 518 40.78 -42.02 -33.83
C GLU A 518 41.77 -41.12 -34.59
N GLU A 519 42.69 -41.72 -35.37
CA GLU A 519 43.88 -41.08 -35.97
C GLU A 519 43.61 -40.49 -37.37
N GLY A 520 44.46 -39.56 -37.84
CA GLY A 520 44.42 -39.11 -39.26
C GLY A 520 45.00 -37.73 -39.58
N ASP A 521 46.34 -37.67 -39.73
CA ASP A 521 47.15 -36.83 -40.64
C ASP A 521 46.88 -35.32 -40.95
N GLU A 522 47.95 -34.54 -40.72
CA GLU A 522 48.61 -33.60 -41.65
C GLU A 522 47.82 -32.49 -42.43
N LYS A 523 47.99 -31.22 -42.02
CA LYS A 523 48.82 -30.18 -42.72
C LYS A 523 48.58 -28.72 -42.26
N LYS A 524 49.65 -27.90 -42.29
CA LYS A 524 49.66 -26.42 -42.31
C LYS A 524 49.54 -25.92 -43.78
N PRO A 525 49.61 -24.61 -44.18
CA PRO A 525 49.80 -23.35 -43.41
C PRO A 525 48.96 -22.12 -43.88
N ASN A 526 49.24 -20.94 -43.27
CA ASN A 526 49.07 -19.56 -43.80
C ASN A 526 47.64 -19.02 -44.09
N GLY A 527 47.36 -17.72 -43.97
CA GLY A 527 48.18 -16.59 -43.49
C GLY A 527 47.52 -15.22 -43.76
N GLN A 528 48.24 -14.12 -43.52
CA GLN A 528 48.00 -12.74 -44.01
C GLN A 528 46.73 -12.00 -43.49
N THR A 529 46.86 -11.04 -42.57
CA THR A 529 47.16 -9.59 -42.74
C THR A 529 46.05 -8.74 -43.36
N SER A 530 45.54 -7.74 -42.64
CA SER A 530 45.90 -6.33 -42.93
C SER A 530 45.37 -5.35 -41.86
N THR A 531 46.18 -4.34 -41.55
CA THR A 531 45.89 -3.15 -40.73
C THR A 531 45.46 -1.96 -41.58
N ALA A 532 44.49 -1.18 -41.12
CA ALA A 532 44.37 0.28 -41.31
C ALA A 532 43.41 0.81 -40.21
N PHE A 533 43.81 1.66 -39.26
CA PHE A 533 44.17 3.09 -39.34
C PHE A 533 43.08 4.02 -39.90
N GLY A 534 42.68 5.02 -39.11
CA GLY A 534 41.67 6.03 -39.43
C GLY A 534 41.28 6.86 -38.21
N THR A 535 42.03 7.92 -37.91
CA THR A 535 41.80 8.89 -36.82
C THR A 535 41.33 10.25 -37.34
N PHE A 536 40.91 11.14 -36.44
CA PHE A 536 40.38 12.52 -36.63
C PHE A 536 38.96 12.60 -37.19
N ALA A 537 38.02 13.35 -36.58
CA ALA A 537 38.18 14.60 -35.82
C ALA A 537 37.61 14.54 -34.38
#